data_AF-C6LEP6-F1
#
_entry.id   AF-C6LEP6-F1
#
_cell.length_a   1.000
_cell.length_b   1.000
_cell.length_c   1.000
_cell.angle_alpha   90.00
_cell.angle_beta   90.00
_cell.angle_gamma   90.00
#
_symmetry.space_group_name_H-M   'P 1'
#
loop_
_entity.id
_entity.type
_entity.pdbx_description
1 polymer ?
#
loop_
_entity_poly.entity_id
_entity_poly.type
_entity_poly.pdbx_seq_one_letter_code
_entity_poly.pdbx_strand_id
1 'polypeptide(L)'
;MLPPEHPVKEGLVNITKELMQEEPDSETLGTDGLAKIRALEFVEKAGLESGGGEDGSARIRVDVDDVWYYRMLSELAGVEIAGEYQLISMVKELSALKTEYEQAREALASVRNTGYGVITPRQNEIRMEEPVVIRQGNKFGVKLKAVSPSIHLIRAEIETEISPIVGSEQQAQDLIAYIRESAQNGDGIWDTNIFGKSIEQMTEDGIRGKLSQITEEGRQKLQQVMQRIVNENSGGFICIII
;
A
#
# COMPACT_ATOMS: atom_id res chain seq x y z
N MET A 1 10.77 -5.50 17.96
CA MET A 1 11.56 -4.99 19.11
C MET A 1 11.56 -3.48 19.03
N LEU A 2 11.38 -2.79 20.15
CA LEU A 2 11.42 -1.33 20.23
C LEU A 2 12.75 -0.77 19.69
N PRO A 3 12.74 0.29 18.87
CA PRO A 3 13.94 1.02 18.47
C PRO A 3 14.76 1.44 19.70
N PRO A 4 16.10 1.46 19.62
CA PRO A 4 16.95 1.88 20.74
C PRO A 4 16.63 3.28 21.26
N GLU A 5 16.24 4.21 20.38
CA GLU A 5 15.90 5.59 20.77
C GLU A 5 14.47 5.76 21.31
N HIS A 6 13.69 4.68 21.46
CA HIS A 6 12.30 4.82 21.93
C HIS A 6 12.25 5.22 23.42
N PRO A 7 11.44 6.24 23.80
CA PRO A 7 11.42 6.79 25.17
C PRO A 7 11.22 5.75 26.28
N VAL A 8 10.32 4.78 26.07
CA VAL A 8 10.09 3.67 27.01
C VAL A 8 11.34 2.82 27.22
N LYS A 9 12.05 2.49 26.13
CA LYS A 9 13.24 1.63 26.19
C LYS A 9 14.42 2.39 26.77
N GLU A 10 14.63 3.64 26.37
CA GLU A 10 15.66 4.52 26.92
C GLU A 10 15.44 4.74 28.42
N GLY A 11 14.21 5.06 28.83
CA GLY A 11 13.86 5.25 30.24
C GLY A 11 14.12 4.02 31.09
N LEU A 12 13.69 2.84 30.63
CA LEU A 12 13.95 1.57 31.34
C LEU A 12 15.44 1.22 31.41
N VAL A 13 16.21 1.45 30.33
CA VAL A 13 17.66 1.20 30.33
C VAL A 13 18.39 2.14 31.27
N ASN A 14 18.03 3.43 31.27
CA ASN A 14 18.68 4.43 32.11
C ASN A 14 18.40 4.19 33.59
N ILE A 15 17.15 3.92 33.96
CA ILE A 15 16.83 3.61 35.36
C ILE A 15 17.49 2.31 35.83
N THR A 16 17.57 1.30 34.96
CA THR A 16 18.25 0.04 35.31
C THR A 16 19.74 0.28 35.55
N LYS A 17 20.39 1.10 34.71
CA LYS A 17 21.80 1.47 34.91
C LYS A 17 22.02 2.21 36.22
N GLU A 18 21.14 3.14 36.57
CA GLU A 18 21.21 3.89 37.83
C GLU A 18 21.09 2.94 39.03
N LEU A 19 20.08 2.07 39.04
CA LEU A 19 19.89 1.09 40.11
C LEU A 19 21.06 0.10 40.22
N MET A 20 21.66 -0.29 39.10
CA MET A 20 22.85 -1.15 39.11
C MET A 20 24.09 -0.47 39.68
N GLN A 21 24.21 0.86 39.58
CA GLN A 21 25.33 1.62 40.16
C GLN A 21 25.19 1.81 41.67
N GLU A 22 23.95 1.82 42.18
CA GLU A 22 23.66 1.99 43.60
C GLU A 22 23.81 0.71 44.42
N GLU A 23 23.91 -0.46 43.76
CA GLU A 23 23.97 -1.79 44.38
C GLU A 23 22.95 -1.98 45.54
N PRO A 24 21.65 -1.65 45.35
CA PRO A 24 20.67 -1.70 46.41
C PRO A 24 20.41 -3.13 46.87
N ASP A 25 20.25 -3.32 48.18
CA ASP A 25 19.71 -4.56 48.74
C ASP A 25 18.23 -4.75 48.37
N SER A 26 17.67 -5.92 48.64
CA SER A 26 16.29 -6.25 48.29
C SER A 26 15.25 -5.33 48.93
N GLU A 27 15.56 -4.75 50.10
CA GLU A 27 14.66 -3.86 50.84
C GLU A 27 14.66 -2.44 50.23
N THR A 28 15.84 -1.94 49.89
CA THR A 28 16.06 -0.67 49.17
C THR A 28 15.47 -0.73 47.77
N LEU A 29 15.63 -1.85 47.07
CA LEU A 29 15.02 -2.06 45.76
C LEU A 29 13.49 -2.09 45.83
N GLY A 30 12.93 -2.71 46.87
CA GLY A 30 11.49 -2.77 47.12
C GLY A 30 10.85 -1.45 47.55
N THR A 31 11.66 -0.43 47.88
CA THR A 31 11.20 0.88 48.34
C THR A 31 11.62 1.98 47.38
N ASP A 32 12.85 2.47 47.50
CA ASP A 32 13.40 3.57 46.69
C ASP A 32 13.53 3.19 45.22
N GLY A 33 14.01 1.96 44.94
CA GLY A 33 14.14 1.47 43.57
C GLY A 33 12.80 1.42 42.82
N LEU A 34 11.77 0.87 43.45
CA LEU A 34 10.41 0.89 42.90
C LEU A 34 9.82 2.30 42.80
N ALA A 35 10.13 3.21 43.73
CA ALA A 35 9.68 4.60 43.66
C ALA A 35 10.23 5.32 42.43
N LYS A 36 11.54 5.15 42.14
CA LYS A 36 12.16 5.71 40.93
C LYS A 36 11.55 5.14 39.64
N ILE A 37 11.28 3.84 39.60
CA ILE A 37 10.64 3.21 38.43
C ILE A 37 9.20 3.73 38.25
N ARG A 38 8.43 3.88 39.33
CA ARG A 38 7.06 4.43 39.28
C ARG A 38 7.02 5.92 38.92
N ALA A 39 8.13 6.64 39.03
CA ALA A 39 8.21 8.04 38.63
C ALA A 39 8.34 8.24 37.11
N LEU A 40 8.59 7.16 36.35
CA LEU A 40 8.64 7.22 34.89
C LEU A 40 7.25 7.45 34.31
N GLU A 41 7.13 8.38 33.36
CA GLU A 41 5.86 8.85 32.80
C GLU A 41 5.02 7.78 32.08
N PHE A 42 5.66 6.67 31.70
CA PHE A 42 5.04 5.58 30.98
C PHE A 42 4.70 4.37 31.86
N VAL A 43 5.05 4.41 33.15
CA VAL A 43 4.82 3.31 34.09
C VAL A 43 3.48 3.50 34.79
N GLU A 44 2.55 2.56 34.59
CA GLU A 44 1.28 2.53 35.31
C GLU A 44 1.46 1.85 36.67
N LYS A 45 2.14 0.70 36.69
CA LYS A 45 2.40 -0.08 37.90
C LYS A 45 3.79 -0.68 37.87
N ALA A 46 4.44 -0.74 39.02
CA ALA A 46 5.67 -1.51 39.18
C ALA A 46 5.69 -2.23 40.52
N GLY A 47 6.18 -3.47 40.53
CA GLY A 47 6.22 -4.30 41.72
C GLY A 47 7.34 -5.33 41.68
N LEU A 48 7.86 -5.66 42.87
CA LEU A 48 8.81 -6.76 43.03
C LEU A 48 8.05 -8.10 42.97
N GLU A 49 8.49 -9.01 42.11
CA GLU A 49 7.92 -10.36 42.08
C GLU A 49 8.47 -11.20 43.24
N SER A 50 7.56 -11.86 43.96
CA SER A 50 7.89 -12.77 45.05
C SER A 50 8.43 -14.09 44.47
N GLY A 51 9.75 -14.26 44.39
CA GLY A 51 10.32 -15.52 43.90
C GLY A 51 11.78 -15.54 43.43
N GLY A 52 12.62 -14.58 43.82
CA GLY A 52 14.02 -14.49 43.34
C GLY A 52 15.11 -14.69 44.40
N GLY A 53 14.77 -15.14 45.61
CA GLY A 53 15.67 -15.05 46.77
C GLY A 53 16.83 -16.05 46.85
N GLU A 54 16.82 -17.13 46.08
CA GLU A 54 17.81 -18.22 46.27
C GLU A 54 19.16 -17.95 45.56
N ASP A 55 19.16 -17.19 44.46
CA ASP A 55 20.36 -16.88 43.65
C ASP A 55 20.79 -15.40 43.75
N GLY A 56 20.23 -14.63 44.68
CA GLY A 56 20.53 -13.19 44.82
C GLY A 56 19.98 -12.32 43.67
N SER A 57 18.97 -12.80 42.94
CA SER A 57 18.36 -12.08 41.81
C SER A 57 17.05 -11.41 42.19
N ALA A 58 16.85 -10.16 41.78
CA ALA A 58 15.56 -9.48 41.92
C ALA A 58 14.82 -9.42 40.59
N ARG A 59 13.50 -9.63 40.61
CA ARG A 59 12.63 -9.44 39.45
C ARG A 59 11.64 -8.32 39.72
N ILE A 60 11.61 -7.34 38.83
CA ILE A 60 10.67 -6.23 38.87
C ILE A 60 9.73 -6.38 37.67
N ARG A 61 8.43 -6.44 37.95
CA ARG A 61 7.40 -6.32 36.93
C ARG A 61 7.04 -4.85 36.76
N VAL A 62 7.04 -4.39 35.52
CA VAL A 62 6.65 -3.03 35.13
C VAL A 62 5.52 -3.14 34.12
N ASP A 63 4.37 -2.59 34.47
CA ASP A 63 3.22 -2.44 33.58
C ASP A 63 3.26 -1.04 32.98
N VAL A 64 3.30 -0.97 31.65
CA VAL A 64 3.34 0.28 30.89
C VAL A 64 1.91 0.73 30.63
N ASP A 65 1.65 2.03 30.75
CA ASP A 65 0.34 2.61 30.46
C ASP A 65 -0.06 2.35 29.00
N ASP A 66 -1.30 1.89 28.81
CA ASP A 66 -1.91 1.60 27.52
C ASP A 66 -1.78 2.75 26.51
N VAL A 67 -1.78 4.01 26.96
CA VAL A 67 -1.58 5.19 26.11
C VAL A 67 -0.24 5.12 25.38
N TRP A 68 0.82 4.70 26.07
CA TRP A 68 2.15 4.54 25.46
C TRP A 68 2.22 3.33 24.54
N TYR A 69 1.49 2.26 24.87
CA TYR A 69 1.34 1.11 23.98
C TYR A 69 0.70 1.50 22.64
N TYR A 70 -0.42 2.21 22.67
CA TYR A 70 -1.13 2.63 21.46
C TYR A 70 -0.38 3.72 20.67
N ARG A 71 0.30 4.64 21.35
CA ARG A 71 1.19 5.62 20.69
C ARG A 71 2.32 4.93 19.94
N MET A 72 2.97 3.95 20.56
CA MET A 72 4.01 3.14 19.92
C MET A 72 3.47 2.38 18.71
N LEU A 73 2.29 1.76 18.82
CA LEU A 73 1.64 1.11 17.68
C LEU A 73 1.36 2.10 16.56
N SER A 74 0.95 3.32 16.89
CA SER A 74 0.66 4.37 15.92
C SER A 74 1.91 4.78 15.12
N GLU A 75 3.02 4.99 15.83
CA GLU A 75 4.32 5.31 15.23
C GLU A 75 4.82 4.20 14.31
N LEU A 76 4.71 2.94 14.74
CA LEU A 76 5.13 1.79 13.95
C LEU A 76 4.24 1.55 12.72
N ALA A 77 2.93 1.76 12.86
CA ALA A 77 1.97 1.56 11.77
C ALA A 77 1.91 2.77 10.82
N GLY A 78 2.44 3.93 11.22
CA GLY A 78 2.35 5.19 10.47
C GLY A 78 0.92 5.77 10.41
N VAL A 79 0.04 5.31 11.31
CA VAL A 79 -1.37 5.71 11.38
C VAL A 79 -1.78 5.88 12.83
N GLU A 80 -2.68 6.81 13.12
CA GLU A 80 -3.14 7.04 14.49
C GLU A 80 -4.00 5.86 15.00
N ILE A 81 -3.65 5.34 16.16
CA ILE A 81 -4.37 4.30 16.90
C ILE A 81 -4.57 4.83 18.31
N ALA A 82 -5.76 5.36 18.59
CA ALA A 82 -6.11 5.96 19.88
C ALA A 82 -6.53 4.92 20.94
N GLY A 83 -6.67 3.65 20.56
CA GLY A 83 -7.06 2.58 21.48
C GLY A 83 -7.49 1.28 20.80
N GLU A 84 -7.96 0.34 21.62
CA GLU A 84 -8.31 -1.02 21.20
C GLU A 84 -9.37 -1.05 20.09
N TYR A 85 -10.43 -0.25 20.22
CA TYR A 85 -11.51 -0.20 19.23
C TYR A 85 -11.01 0.22 17.85
N GLN A 86 -10.16 1.26 17.80
CA GLN A 86 -9.58 1.74 16.54
C GLN A 86 -8.62 0.70 15.95
N LEU A 87 -7.84 0.04 16.79
CA LEU A 87 -6.98 -1.07 16.36
C LEU A 87 -7.78 -2.20 15.72
N ILE A 88 -8.85 -2.67 16.37
CA ILE A 88 -9.71 -3.74 15.85
C ILE A 88 -10.39 -3.30 14.54
N SER A 89 -10.89 -2.07 14.48
CA SER A 89 -11.51 -1.52 13.27
C SER A 89 -10.52 -1.51 12.10
N MET A 90 -9.30 -1.04 12.35
CA MET A 90 -8.23 -0.99 11.36
C MET A 90 -7.84 -2.39 10.88
N VAL A 91 -7.69 -3.36 11.79
CA VAL A 91 -7.38 -4.76 11.43
C VAL A 91 -8.48 -5.35 10.54
N LYS A 92 -9.74 -5.07 10.85
CA LYS A 92 -10.88 -5.52 10.05
C LYS A 92 -10.87 -4.91 8.64
N GLU A 93 -10.61 -3.62 8.54
CA GLU A 93 -10.49 -2.91 7.26
C GLU A 93 -9.32 -3.44 6.42
N LEU A 94 -8.14 -3.57 7.03
CA LEU A 94 -6.96 -4.13 6.37
C LEU A 94 -7.20 -5.57 5.91
N SER A 95 -7.91 -6.38 6.69
CA SER A 95 -8.28 -7.74 6.29
C SER A 95 -9.20 -7.75 5.06
N ALA A 96 -10.14 -6.81 4.98
CA ALA A 96 -11.02 -6.67 3.82
C ALA A 96 -10.23 -6.24 2.58
N LEU A 97 -9.40 -5.20 2.71
CA LEU A 97 -8.54 -4.70 1.63
C LEU A 97 -7.56 -5.76 1.14
N LYS A 98 -6.96 -6.53 2.06
CA LYS A 98 -6.07 -7.65 1.71
C LYS A 98 -6.82 -8.69 0.87
N THR A 99 -8.05 -9.04 1.26
CA THR A 99 -8.87 -10.02 0.53
C THR A 99 -9.23 -9.55 -0.87
N GLU A 100 -9.46 -8.25 -1.06
CA GLU A 100 -9.69 -7.64 -2.37
C GLU A 100 -8.40 -7.62 -3.21
N TYR A 101 -7.30 -7.16 -2.62
CA TYR A 101 -6.00 -7.14 -3.28
C TYR A 101 -5.53 -8.52 -3.72
N GLU A 102 -5.72 -9.56 -2.90
CA GLU A 102 -5.35 -10.93 -3.24
C GLU A 102 -6.05 -11.41 -4.52
N GLN A 103 -7.28 -10.98 -4.79
CA GLN A 103 -7.99 -11.28 -6.04
C GLN A 103 -7.36 -10.57 -7.24
N ALA A 104 -6.97 -9.30 -7.07
CA ALA A 104 -6.37 -8.51 -8.13
C ALA A 104 -4.89 -8.83 -8.36
N ARG A 105 -4.19 -9.39 -7.37
CA ARG A 105 -2.72 -9.55 -7.36
C ARG A 105 -2.19 -10.30 -8.58
N GLU A 106 -2.82 -11.42 -8.92
CA GLU A 106 -2.39 -12.24 -10.06
C GLU A 106 -2.66 -11.54 -11.39
N ALA A 107 -3.83 -10.90 -11.53
CA ALA A 107 -4.15 -10.11 -12.71
C ALA A 107 -3.19 -8.93 -12.88
N LEU A 108 -2.88 -8.20 -11.81
CA LEU A 108 -1.92 -7.09 -11.82
C LEU A 108 -0.51 -7.56 -12.23
N ALA A 109 -0.07 -8.70 -11.70
CA ALA A 109 1.21 -9.29 -12.11
C ALA A 109 1.20 -9.68 -13.60
N SER A 110 0.11 -10.28 -14.08
CA SER A 110 -0.05 -10.61 -15.50
C SER A 110 0.00 -9.37 -16.39
N VAL A 111 -0.76 -8.32 -16.08
CA VAL A 111 -0.77 -7.06 -16.84
C VAL A 111 0.61 -6.45 -16.95
N ARG A 112 1.38 -6.47 -15.86
CA ARG A 112 2.75 -5.93 -15.85
C ARG A 112 3.67 -6.70 -16.78
N ASN A 113 3.51 -8.02 -16.88
CA ASN A 113 4.40 -8.88 -17.67
C ASN A 113 3.97 -9.03 -19.14
N THR A 114 2.68 -9.20 -19.40
CA THR A 114 2.13 -9.55 -20.72
C THR A 114 1.33 -8.42 -21.35
N GLY A 115 1.04 -7.36 -20.60
CA GLY A 115 0.16 -6.26 -21.03
C GLY A 115 -1.34 -6.53 -20.78
N TYR A 116 -1.70 -7.73 -20.34
CA TYR A 116 -3.09 -8.12 -20.10
C TYR A 116 -3.25 -8.99 -18.86
N GLY A 117 -4.30 -8.76 -18.09
CA GLY A 117 -4.65 -9.61 -16.95
C GLY A 117 -6.13 -9.61 -16.69
N VAL A 118 -6.60 -10.72 -16.12
CA VAL A 118 -8.02 -10.98 -15.90
C VAL A 118 -8.21 -11.37 -14.46
N ILE A 119 -9.11 -10.68 -13.77
CA ILE A 119 -9.60 -11.10 -12.46
C ILE A 119 -10.81 -11.98 -12.71
N THR A 120 -10.67 -13.25 -12.34
CA THR A 120 -11.75 -14.23 -12.48
C THR A 120 -12.74 -14.05 -11.33
N PRO A 121 -14.06 -14.05 -11.61
CA PRO A 121 -15.07 -13.92 -10.58
C PRO A 121 -15.03 -15.08 -9.59
N ARG A 122 -15.40 -14.76 -8.35
CA ARG A 122 -15.62 -15.75 -7.31
C ARG A 122 -16.94 -16.47 -7.52
N GLN A 123 -17.06 -17.65 -6.92
CA GLN A 123 -18.27 -18.46 -7.02
C GLN A 123 -19.54 -17.73 -6.53
N ASN A 124 -19.42 -16.88 -5.50
CA ASN A 124 -20.52 -16.07 -4.99
C ASN A 124 -20.91 -14.89 -5.90
N GLU A 125 -20.11 -14.57 -6.91
CA GLU A 125 -20.40 -13.56 -7.94
C GLU A 125 -21.05 -14.18 -9.19
N ILE A 126 -21.09 -15.52 -9.28
CA ILE A 126 -21.78 -16.24 -10.35
C ILE A 126 -23.27 -16.31 -10.03
N ARG A 127 -24.09 -15.71 -10.87
CA ARG A 127 -25.56 -15.78 -10.79
C ARG A 127 -26.08 -16.84 -11.75
N MET A 128 -26.72 -17.87 -11.21
CA MET A 128 -27.43 -18.88 -12.00
C MET A 128 -28.86 -18.40 -12.27
N GLU A 129 -29.26 -18.39 -13.54
CA GLU A 129 -30.66 -18.23 -13.93
C GLU A 129 -31.43 -19.54 -13.73
N GLU A 130 -32.76 -19.45 -13.61
CA GLU A 130 -33.60 -20.62 -13.45
C GLU A 130 -33.45 -21.61 -14.63
N PRO A 131 -33.29 -22.91 -14.38
CA PRO A 131 -33.15 -23.91 -15.43
C PRO A 131 -34.40 -23.99 -16.30
N VAL A 132 -34.24 -23.90 -17.63
CA VAL A 132 -35.36 -23.98 -18.58
C VAL A 132 -35.30 -25.29 -19.36
N VAL A 133 -36.43 -26.00 -19.46
CA VAL A 133 -36.52 -27.20 -20.31
C VAL A 133 -36.49 -26.79 -21.78
N ILE A 134 -35.59 -27.40 -22.53
CA ILE A 134 -35.49 -27.22 -23.98
C ILE A 134 -35.83 -28.54 -24.69
N ARG A 135 -36.42 -28.43 -25.88
CA ARG A 135 -36.70 -29.57 -26.75
C ARG A 135 -35.91 -29.43 -28.04
N GLN A 136 -35.14 -30.46 -28.39
CA GLN A 136 -34.39 -30.53 -29.64
C GLN A 136 -34.80 -31.81 -30.38
N GLY A 137 -35.67 -31.67 -31.38
CA GLY A 137 -36.31 -32.80 -32.07
C GLY A 137 -37.15 -33.66 -31.11
N ASN A 138 -36.76 -34.93 -30.95
CA ASN A 138 -37.41 -35.88 -30.05
C ASN A 138 -36.78 -35.97 -28.65
N LYS A 139 -35.77 -35.15 -28.33
CA LYS A 139 -35.09 -35.17 -27.03
C LYS A 139 -35.44 -33.92 -26.21
N PHE A 140 -35.52 -34.11 -24.89
CA PHE A 140 -35.64 -33.03 -23.92
C PHE A 140 -34.30 -32.84 -23.21
N GLY A 141 -33.98 -31.59 -22.89
CA GLY A 141 -32.79 -31.20 -22.13
C GLY A 141 -33.10 -30.05 -21.20
N VAL A 142 -32.11 -29.67 -20.39
CA VAL A 142 -32.19 -28.53 -19.48
C VAL A 142 -31.14 -27.51 -19.90
N LYS A 143 -31.56 -26.27 -20.14
CA LYS A 143 -30.67 -25.14 -20.41
C LYS A 143 -30.36 -24.47 -19.07
N LEU A 144 -29.09 -24.51 -18.69
CA LEU A 144 -28.53 -23.78 -17.56
C LEU A 144 -27.84 -22.52 -18.10
N LYS A 145 -28.11 -21.37 -17.50
CA LYS A 145 -27.45 -20.11 -17.85
C LYS A 145 -26.85 -19.50 -16.59
N ALA A 146 -25.56 -19.20 -16.64
CA ALA A 146 -24.83 -18.54 -15.58
C ALA A 146 -24.31 -17.20 -16.10
N VAL A 147 -24.38 -16.16 -15.28
CA VAL A 147 -23.83 -14.83 -15.59
C VAL A 147 -22.84 -14.48 -14.49
N SER A 148 -21.67 -14.01 -14.88
CA SER A 148 -20.62 -13.64 -13.92
C SER A 148 -19.82 -12.45 -14.43
N PRO A 149 -19.45 -11.50 -13.55
CA PRO A 149 -18.62 -10.36 -13.93
C PRO A 149 -17.19 -10.81 -14.19
N SER A 150 -16.54 -10.25 -15.20
CA SER A 150 -15.08 -10.40 -15.41
C SER A 150 -14.46 -9.03 -15.46
N ILE A 151 -13.31 -8.86 -14.79
CA ILE A 151 -12.57 -7.60 -14.80
C ILE A 151 -11.31 -7.82 -15.63
N HIS A 152 -11.19 -7.00 -16.67
CA HIS A 152 -10.07 -7.04 -17.60
C HIS A 152 -9.21 -5.81 -17.38
N LEU A 153 -7.93 -6.03 -17.14
CA LEU A 153 -6.93 -5.00 -16.98
C LEU A 153 -6.04 -4.99 -18.22
N ILE A 154 -5.82 -3.82 -18.79
CA ILE A 154 -5.05 -3.63 -20.04
C ILE A 154 -3.98 -2.59 -19.78
N ARG A 155 -2.73 -2.92 -20.07
CA ARG A 155 -1.62 -1.96 -20.03
C ARG A 155 -1.61 -1.18 -21.34
N ALA A 156 -1.58 0.14 -21.26
CA ALA A 156 -1.36 1.01 -22.40
C ALA A 156 -0.09 1.84 -22.17
N GLU A 157 0.72 2.01 -23.20
CA GLU A 157 1.92 2.85 -23.17
C GLU A 157 1.55 4.24 -23.68
N ILE A 158 1.92 5.26 -22.92
CA ILE A 158 1.66 6.67 -23.26
C ILE A 158 2.98 7.27 -23.69
N GLU A 159 3.15 7.41 -25.00
CA GLU A 159 4.27 8.14 -25.56
C GLU A 159 3.94 9.63 -25.52
N THR A 160 4.78 10.45 -24.89
CA THR A 160 4.63 11.91 -24.89
C THR A 160 5.93 12.52 -25.39
N GLU A 161 5.84 13.32 -26.44
CA GLU A 161 6.96 14.10 -26.97
C GLU A 161 6.82 15.56 -26.51
N ILE A 162 7.92 16.14 -26.04
CA ILE A 162 8.00 17.57 -25.72
C ILE A 162 8.96 18.23 -26.72
N SER A 163 8.48 19.27 -27.41
CA SER A 163 9.27 20.01 -28.39
C SER A 163 9.41 21.47 -27.93
N PRO A 164 10.40 21.79 -27.06
CA PRO A 164 10.60 23.16 -26.61
C PRO A 164 10.97 24.05 -27.80
N ILE A 165 10.21 25.11 -28.02
CA ILE A 165 10.42 26.02 -29.13
C ILE A 165 11.37 27.13 -28.68
N VAL A 166 12.50 27.25 -29.37
CA VAL A 166 13.48 28.32 -29.24
C VAL A 166 13.51 29.16 -30.52
N GLY A 167 13.97 30.41 -30.45
CA GLY A 167 13.89 31.33 -31.57
C GLY A 167 14.89 31.04 -32.69
N SER A 168 16.19 30.95 -32.37
CA SER A 168 17.27 30.79 -33.36
C SER A 168 17.92 29.42 -33.31
N GLU A 169 18.59 29.03 -34.41
CA GLU A 169 19.33 27.76 -34.51
C GLU A 169 20.43 27.65 -33.44
N GLN A 170 21.15 28.76 -33.18
CA GLN A 170 22.16 28.78 -32.13
C GLN A 170 21.55 28.49 -30.75
N GLN A 171 20.39 29.08 -30.42
CA GLN A 171 19.68 28.80 -29.17
C GLN A 171 19.21 27.35 -29.06
N ALA A 172 18.88 26.71 -30.19
CA ALA A 172 18.55 25.28 -30.20
C ALA A 172 19.77 24.41 -29.90
N GLN A 173 20.92 24.74 -30.50
CA GLN A 173 22.18 24.04 -30.22
C GLN A 173 22.63 24.24 -28.76
N ASP A 174 22.50 25.46 -28.24
CA ASP A 174 22.82 25.79 -26.85
C ASP A 174 21.91 25.03 -25.86
N LEU A 175 20.61 24.90 -26.17
CA LEU A 175 19.67 24.12 -25.36
C LEU A 175 20.02 22.62 -25.35
N ILE A 176 20.40 22.07 -26.51
CA ILE A 176 20.86 20.68 -26.60
C ILE A 176 22.13 20.47 -25.78
N ALA A 177 23.08 21.40 -25.85
CA ALA A 177 24.32 21.34 -25.07
C ALA A 177 24.02 21.37 -23.56
N TYR A 178 23.14 22.28 -23.13
CA TYR A 178 22.70 22.40 -21.74
C TYR A 178 22.06 21.11 -21.20
N ILE A 179 21.12 20.51 -21.95
CA ILE A 179 20.48 19.24 -21.55
C ILE A 179 21.50 18.11 -21.41
N ARG A 180 22.48 18.04 -22.33
CA ARG A 180 23.54 17.02 -22.30
C ARG A 180 24.49 17.20 -21.13
N GLU A 181 24.81 18.43 -20.77
CA GLU A 181 25.67 18.75 -19.63
C GLU A 181 24.98 18.39 -18.31
N SER A 182 23.72 18.76 -18.13
CA SER A 182 22.93 18.37 -16.95
C SER A 182 22.90 16.85 -16.78
N ALA A 183 22.64 16.11 -17.86
CA ALA A 183 22.63 14.64 -17.84
C ALA A 183 23.93 13.98 -17.34
N GLN A 184 25.07 14.66 -17.50
CA GLN A 184 26.40 14.15 -17.10
C GLN A 184 26.76 14.52 -15.66
N ASN A 185 26.25 15.65 -15.16
CA ASN A 185 26.61 16.21 -13.85
C ASN A 185 25.86 15.58 -12.67
N GLY A 186 24.92 14.66 -12.94
CA GLY A 186 24.16 13.96 -11.91
C GLY A 186 22.87 14.65 -11.48
N ASP A 187 22.65 15.90 -11.91
CA ASP A 187 21.33 16.51 -11.94
C ASP A 187 20.54 15.80 -13.05
N GLY A 188 19.49 15.05 -12.70
CA GLY A 188 18.76 14.27 -13.68
C GLY A 188 18.25 15.14 -14.84
N ILE A 189 18.19 14.58 -16.06
CA ILE A 189 17.54 15.25 -17.21
C ILE A 189 16.15 15.80 -16.81
N TRP A 190 15.45 15.07 -15.95
CA TRP A 190 14.13 15.40 -15.42
C TRP A 190 14.06 16.73 -14.67
N ASP A 191 15.11 17.08 -13.91
CA ASP A 191 15.19 18.32 -13.11
C ASP A 191 15.63 19.53 -13.94
N THR A 192 16.05 19.30 -15.20
CA THR A 192 16.52 20.36 -16.08
C THR A 192 15.38 21.35 -16.36
N ASN A 193 15.57 22.59 -15.94
CA ASN A 193 14.59 23.66 -16.11
C ASN A 193 14.69 24.27 -17.51
N ILE A 194 13.60 24.21 -18.27
CA ILE A 194 13.45 24.79 -19.60
C ILE A 194 12.24 25.72 -19.57
N PHE A 195 12.49 27.02 -19.75
CA PHE A 195 11.46 28.08 -19.75
C PHE A 195 10.59 28.16 -18.48
N GLY A 196 11.17 27.91 -17.31
CA GLY A 196 10.47 28.01 -16.03
C GLY A 196 9.65 26.78 -15.64
N LYS A 197 9.73 25.69 -16.42
CA LYS A 197 9.23 24.36 -16.08
C LYS A 197 10.35 23.33 -16.17
N SER A 198 10.33 22.32 -15.32
CA SER A 198 11.23 21.17 -15.50
C SER A 198 10.76 20.28 -16.66
N ILE A 199 11.68 19.51 -17.24
CA ILE A 199 11.34 18.49 -18.24
C ILE A 199 10.28 17.52 -17.68
N GLU A 200 10.43 17.11 -16.42
CA GLU A 200 9.44 16.27 -15.73
C GLU A 200 8.04 16.89 -15.76
N GLN A 201 7.90 18.16 -15.38
CA GLN A 201 6.61 18.86 -15.39
C GLN A 201 6.00 18.93 -16.79
N MET A 202 6.81 19.22 -17.81
CA MET A 202 6.34 19.27 -19.20
C MET A 202 5.87 17.89 -19.69
N THR A 203 6.58 16.82 -19.31
CA THR A 203 6.20 15.45 -19.63
C THR A 203 4.94 15.02 -18.89
N GLU A 204 4.83 15.32 -17.59
CA GLU A 204 3.63 15.03 -16.80
C GLU A 204 2.39 15.74 -17.35
N ASP A 205 2.52 17.01 -17.73
CA ASP A 205 1.45 17.78 -18.37
C ASP A 205 0.97 17.09 -19.66
N GLY A 206 1.90 16.63 -20.50
CA GLY A 206 1.57 15.92 -21.73
C GLY A 206 0.92 14.55 -21.49
N ILE A 207 1.40 13.78 -20.51
CA ILE A 207 0.79 12.49 -20.11
C ILE A 207 -0.64 12.71 -19.59
N ARG A 208 -0.85 13.68 -18.68
CA ARG A 208 -2.18 14.01 -18.14
C ARG A 208 -3.13 14.43 -19.26
N GLY A 209 -2.65 15.23 -20.21
CA GLY A 209 -3.38 15.60 -21.41
C GLY A 209 -3.89 14.37 -22.18
N LYS A 210 -3.00 13.41 -22.49
CA LYS A 210 -3.37 12.19 -23.22
C LYS A 210 -4.30 11.27 -22.43
N LEU A 211 -4.08 11.11 -21.13
CA LEU A 211 -4.96 10.33 -20.25
C LEU A 211 -6.40 10.87 -20.25
N SER A 212 -6.57 12.20 -20.35
CA SER A 212 -7.89 12.83 -20.40
C SER A 212 -8.64 12.66 -21.72
N GLN A 213 -7.98 12.18 -22.78
CA GLN A 213 -8.59 12.05 -24.11
C GLN A 213 -9.57 10.87 -24.24
N ILE A 214 -9.47 9.84 -23.38
CA ILE A 214 -10.45 8.76 -23.39
C ILE A 214 -11.75 9.27 -22.78
N THR A 215 -12.67 9.69 -23.65
CA THR A 215 -14.01 10.14 -23.28
C THR A 215 -14.81 9.00 -22.66
N GLU A 216 -15.83 9.35 -21.87
CA GLU A 216 -16.75 8.37 -21.27
C GLU A 216 -17.42 7.48 -22.33
N GLU A 217 -17.80 8.06 -23.48
CA GLU A 217 -18.35 7.31 -24.60
C GLU A 217 -17.35 6.28 -25.17
N GLY A 218 -16.08 6.66 -25.28
CA GLY A 218 -15.00 5.75 -25.70
C GLY A 218 -14.83 4.58 -24.75
N ARG A 219 -14.90 4.82 -23.43
CA ARG A 219 -14.82 3.77 -22.38
C ARG A 219 -15.98 2.79 -22.49
N GLN A 220 -17.19 3.28 -22.70
CA GLN A 220 -18.38 2.44 -22.85
C GLN A 220 -18.31 1.58 -24.12
N LYS A 221 -17.85 2.14 -25.25
CA LYS A 221 -17.64 1.37 -26.49
C LYS A 221 -16.60 0.27 -26.28
N LEU A 222 -15.46 0.58 -25.65
CA LEU A 222 -14.44 -0.41 -25.29
C LEU A 222 -15.00 -1.55 -24.43
N GLN A 223 -15.80 -1.21 -23.41
CA GLN A 223 -16.44 -2.19 -22.55
C GLN A 223 -17.41 -3.10 -23.33
N GLN A 224 -18.26 -2.53 -24.19
CA GLN A 224 -19.21 -3.29 -25.00
C GLN A 224 -18.50 -4.24 -25.98
N VAL A 225 -17.42 -3.77 -26.61
CA VAL A 225 -16.58 -4.59 -27.48
C VAL A 225 -15.99 -5.75 -26.69
N MET A 226 -15.38 -5.49 -25.53
CA MET A 226 -14.83 -6.55 -24.67
C MET A 226 -15.91 -7.56 -24.25
N GLN A 227 -17.11 -7.09 -23.88
CA GLN A 227 -18.23 -7.96 -23.54
C GLN A 227 -18.66 -8.84 -24.70
N ARG A 228 -18.68 -8.31 -25.93
CA ARG A 228 -18.95 -9.13 -27.12
C ARG A 228 -17.87 -10.18 -27.35
N ILE A 229 -16.59 -9.82 -27.25
CA ILE A 229 -15.45 -10.74 -27.42
C ILE A 229 -15.55 -11.92 -26.44
N VAL A 230 -15.92 -11.67 -25.18
CA VAL A 230 -15.99 -12.73 -24.17
C VAL A 230 -17.21 -13.65 -24.38
N ASN A 231 -18.32 -13.13 -24.89
CA ASN A 231 -19.57 -13.90 -25.05
C ASN A 231 -19.67 -14.62 -26.40
N GLU A 232 -19.16 -13.99 -27.45
CA GLU A 232 -19.14 -14.55 -28.79
C GLU A 232 -17.81 -15.29 -28.93
N ASN A 233 -17.85 -16.62 -28.90
CA ASN A 233 -16.68 -17.49 -29.04
C ASN A 233 -16.15 -17.50 -30.49
N SER A 234 -15.97 -16.30 -31.05
CA SER A 234 -15.45 -16.02 -32.37
C SER A 234 -14.00 -15.57 -32.17
N GLY A 235 -13.05 -16.41 -32.58
CA GLY A 235 -11.63 -16.05 -32.70
C GLY A 235 -11.37 -14.99 -33.77
N GLY A 236 -12.30 -14.06 -33.98
CA GLY A 236 -12.28 -13.00 -34.97
C GLY A 236 -11.70 -11.71 -34.40
N PHE A 237 -10.86 -11.06 -35.20
CA PHE A 237 -10.40 -9.70 -34.96
C PHE A 237 -11.59 -8.74 -34.93
N ILE A 238 -11.75 -8.00 -33.83
CA ILE A 238 -12.67 -6.86 -33.77
C ILE A 238 -11.88 -5.58 -33.97
N CYS A 239 -12.21 -4.84 -35.02
CA CYS A 239 -11.65 -3.52 -35.28
C CYS A 239 -12.48 -2.47 -34.53
N ILE A 240 -11.82 -1.69 -33.68
CA ILE A 240 -12.41 -0.50 -33.06
C ILE A 240 -12.12 0.68 -33.99
N ILE A 241 -13.17 1.27 -34.55
CA ILE A 241 -13.08 2.53 -35.29
C ILE A 241 -13.51 3.63 -34.31
N ILE A 242 -12.59 4.51 -33.96
CA ILE A 242 -12.79 5.66 -33.06
C ILE A 242 -13.12 6.89 -33.90
#